data_AF-A0A923DYS5-F1
#
_entry.id   AF-A0A923DYS5-F1
#
_cell.length_a   1.000
_cell.length_b   1.000
_cell.length_c   1.000
_cell.angle_alpha   90.00
_cell.angle_beta   90.00
_cell.angle_gamma   90.00
#
_symmetry.space_group_name_H-M   'P 1'
#
loop_
_entity.id
_entity.type
_entity.pdbx_description
1 polymer ?
#
loop_
_entity_poly.entity_id
_entity_poly.type
_entity_poly.pdbx_seq_one_letter_code
_entity_poly.pdbx_strand_id
1 'polypeptide(L)' 'MTLNISYKAEHITQRELEILYMVCMGFNSRQIGDQLFISELTVCTHRRNMVKRLGLRNSHQLIVWAFKERMLSV' A
#
# COMPACT_ATOMS: atom_id res chain seq x y z
N MET A 1 16.80 1.66 -20.52
CA MET A 1 16.80 2.74 -19.51
C MET A 1 15.64 2.51 -18.57
N THR A 2 15.77 1.58 -17.63
CA THR A 2 14.71 1.32 -16.64
C THR A 2 15.17 1.90 -15.31
N LEU A 3 14.46 2.94 -14.87
CA LEU A 3 14.79 3.73 -13.70
C LEU A 3 14.96 2.84 -12.46
N ASN A 4 16.13 2.98 -11.85
CA ASN A 4 16.41 2.55 -10.49
C ASN A 4 15.82 3.60 -9.54
N ILE A 5 14.53 3.51 -9.22
CA ILE A 5 13.92 4.35 -8.19
C ILE A 5 14.14 3.64 -6.87
N SER A 6 14.97 4.22 -6.02
CA SER A 6 15.15 3.82 -4.62
C SER A 6 13.82 4.07 -3.89
N TYR A 7 12.98 3.04 -3.79
CA TYR A 7 11.66 3.15 -3.20
C TYR A 7 11.76 3.02 -1.67
N LYS A 8 12.27 4.07 -1.02
CA LYS A 8 12.42 4.05 0.44
C LYS A 8 11.06 3.91 1.14
N ALA A 9 10.94 2.84 1.94
CA ALA A 9 9.84 2.61 2.86
C ALA A 9 9.64 3.72 3.91
N GLU A 10 10.60 4.65 4.04
CA GLU A 10 10.57 5.82 4.93
C GLU A 10 9.38 6.77 4.63
N HIS A 11 8.72 6.63 3.49
CA HIS A 11 7.56 7.47 3.11
C HIS A 11 6.20 6.81 3.35
N ILE A 12 6.11 5.71 4.10
CA ILE A 12 4.83 5.12 4.50
C ILE A 12 4.54 5.42 5.96
N THR A 13 3.36 5.97 6.24
CA THR A 13 2.88 6.15 7.62
C THR A 13 2.40 4.82 8.20
N GLN A 14 2.36 4.69 9.53
CA GLN A 14 1.84 3.47 10.19
C GLN A 14 0.45 3.06 9.67
N ARG A 15 -0.44 4.03 9.46
CA ARG A 15 -1.80 3.78 8.94
C ARG A 15 -1.79 3.23 7.52
N GLU A 16 -0.92 3.76 6.67
CA GLU A 16 -0.73 3.27 5.30
C GLU A 16 -0.11 1.86 5.31
N LEU A 17 0.76 1.56 6.28
CA LEU A 17 1.36 0.24 6.45
C LEU A 17 0.34 -0.81 6.89
N GLU A 18 -0.59 -0.47 7.80
CA GLU A 18 -1.73 -1.32 8.17
C GLU A 18 -2.59 -1.65 6.94
N ILE A 19 -2.96 -0.62 6.17
CA ILE A 19 -3.74 -0.80 4.94
C ILE A 19 -2.98 -1.66 3.94
N LEU A 20 -1.68 -1.43 3.77
CA LEU A 20 -0.83 -2.19 2.86
C LEU A 20 -0.78 -3.68 3.24
N TYR A 21 -0.62 -3.98 4.53
CA TYR A 21 -0.62 -5.35 5.05
C TYR A 21 -1.92 -6.05 4.70
N MET A 22 -3.07 -5.41 4.98
CA MET A 22 -4.37 -5.99 4.67
C MET A 22 -4.61 -6.17 3.16
N VAL A 23 -4.17 -5.22 2.33
CA VAL A 23 -4.23 -5.38 0.87
C VAL A 23 -3.43 -6.60 0.41
N CYS A 24 -2.26 -6.84 0.99
CA CYS A 24 -1.43 -7.99 0.63
C CYS A 24 -1.99 -9.32 1.15
N MET A 25 -2.74 -9.30 2.25
CA MET A 25 -3.51 -10.44 2.75
C MET A 25 -4.77 -10.73 1.92
N GLY A 26 -5.07 -9.92 0.89
CA GLY A 26 -6.20 -10.11 -0.01
C GLY A 26 -7.51 -9.47 0.43
N PHE A 27 -7.50 -8.62 1.45
CA PHE A 27 -8.68 -7.87 1.86
C PHE A 27 -9.07 -6.82 0.81
N ASN A 28 -10.37 -6.68 0.55
CA ASN A 28 -10.89 -5.62 -0.30
C ASN A 28 -11.05 -4.29 0.48
N SER A 29 -11.19 -3.17 -0.23
CA SER A 29 -11.25 -1.83 0.39
C SER A 29 -12.37 -1.68 1.43
N ARG A 30 -13.49 -2.40 1.26
CA ARG A 30 -14.61 -2.41 2.19
C ARG A 30 -14.26 -3.14 3.47
N GLN A 31 -13.71 -4.35 3.38
CA GLN A 31 -13.24 -5.13 4.54
C GLN A 31 -12.17 -4.40 5.33
N ILE A 32 -11.23 -3.74 4.64
CA ILE A 32 -10.21 -2.89 5.28
C ILE A 32 -10.86 -1.73 6.03
N GLY A 33 -11.86 -1.10 5.42
CA GLY A 33 -12.63 -0.02 6.05
C GLY A 33 -13.34 -0.48 7.33
N ASP A 34 -14.00 -1.64 7.25
CA ASP A 34 -14.70 -2.25 8.39
C ASP A 34 -13.74 -2.57 9.54
N GLN A 35 -12.56 -3.14 9.24
CA GLN A 35 -11.57 -3.52 10.26
C GLN A 35 -10.82 -2.33 10.87
N LEU A 36 -10.59 -1.27 10.10
CA LEU A 36 -9.91 -0.06 10.54
C LEU A 36 -10.88 1.03 11.04
N PHE A 37 -12.19 0.78 11.04
CA PHE A 37 -13.26 1.72 11.39
C PHE A 37 -13.22 3.02 10.57
N ILE A 38 -12.98 2.90 9.26
CA ILE A 38 -12.94 4.02 8.30
C ILE A 38 -13.75 3.71 7.04
N SER A 39 -14.12 4.73 6.27
CA SER A 39 -14.87 4.49 5.04
C SER A 39 -14.02 3.80 3.96
N GLU A 40 -14.66 2.98 3.11
CA GLU A 40 -14.03 2.41 1.92
C GLU A 40 -13.36 3.48 1.03
N LEU A 41 -13.97 4.66 0.93
CA LEU A 41 -13.44 5.80 0.18
C LEU A 41 -12.13 6.32 0.81
N THR A 42 -12.06 6.33 2.14
CA THR A 42 -10.84 6.68 2.89
C THR A 42 -9.73 5.67 2.58
N VAL A 43 -10.02 4.38 2.58
CA VAL A 43 -9.05 3.33 2.19
C VAL A 43 -8.58 3.53 0.75
N CYS A 44 -9.48 3.79 -0.19
CA CYS A 44 -9.13 4.08 -1.58
C CYS A 44 -8.21 5.31 -1.70
N THR A 45 -8.46 6.33 -0.88
CA THR A 45 -7.65 7.54 -0.83
C THR A 45 -6.25 7.25 -0.30
N HIS A 46 -6.12 6.50 0.79
CA HIS A 46 -4.81 6.05 1.31
C HIS A 46 -4.04 5.25 0.26
N ARG A 47 -4.70 4.31 -0.45
CA ARG A 47 -4.06 3.52 -1.52
C ARG A 47 -3.54 4.40 -2.66
N ARG A 48 -4.31 5.39 -3.10
CA ARG A 48 -3.85 6.37 -4.11
C ARG A 48 -2.67 7.20 -3.61
N ASN A 49 -2.73 7.66 -2.35
CA ASN A 49 -1.66 8.44 -1.75
C ASN A 49 -0.37 7.62 -1.65
N MET A 50 -0.44 6.36 -1.21
CA MET A 50 0.71 5.45 -1.20
C MET A 50 1.32 5.28 -2.59
N VAL A 51 0.50 4.97 -3.61
CA VAL A 51 0.95 4.81 -5.00
C VAL A 51 1.65 6.09 -5.49
N LYS A 52 1.07 7.26 -5.24
CA LYS A 52 1.65 8.55 -5.62
C LYS A 52 2.95 8.85 -4.88
N ARG A 53 3.00 8.61 -3.57
CA ARG A 53 4.18 8.87 -2.72
C ARG A 53 5.35 7.97 -3.06
N LEU A 54 5.07 6.71 -3.37
CA LEU A 54 6.07 5.73 -3.79
C LEU A 54 6.40 5.84 -5.28
N GLY A 55 5.76 6.73 -6.05
CA GLY A 55 6.02 6.84 -7.50
C GLY A 55 5.63 5.58 -8.28
N LEU A 56 4.66 4.82 -7.78
CA LEU A 56 4.13 3.62 -8.41
C LEU A 56 3.02 3.98 -9.40
N ARG A 57 2.74 3.10 -10.35
CA ARG A 57 1.69 3.33 -11.36
C ARG A 57 0.32 2.86 -10.93
N ASN A 58 0.24 1.84 -10.06
CA ASN A 58 -1.02 1.25 -9.65
C ASN A 58 -0.89 0.49 -8.32
N SER A 59 -2.04 0.08 -7.75
CA SER A 59 -2.08 -0.69 -6.51
C SER A 59 -1.53 -2.11 -6.63
N HIS A 60 -1.41 -2.67 -7.84
CA HIS A 60 -0.74 -3.97 -8.02
C HIS A 60 0.77 -3.84 -7.80
N GLN A 61 1.38 -2.78 -8.33
CA GLN A 61 2.78 -2.45 -8.06
C GLN A 61 3.04 -2.17 -6.59
N LEU A 62 2.04 -1.67 -5.85
CA LEU A 62 2.13 -1.47 -4.40
C LEU A 62 2.32 -2.80 -3.66
N ILE A 63 1.61 -3.86 -4.07
CA ILE A 63 1.77 -5.20 -3.50
C ILE A 63 3.16 -5.75 -3.85
N VAL A 64 3.54 -5.69 -5.13
CA VAL A 64 4.87 -6.15 -5.58
C VAL A 64 6.00 -5.41 -4.86
N TRP A 65 5.83 -4.11 -4.64
CA TRP A 65 6.77 -3.29 -3.87
C TRP A 65 6.89 -3.77 -2.43
N ALA A 66 5.78 -4.06 -1.76
CA ALA A 66 5.77 -4.54 -0.36
C ALA A 66 6.54 -5.87 -0.20
N PHE A 67 6.41 -6.77 -1.18
CA PHE A 67 7.20 -8.01 -1.23
C PHE A 67 8.68 -7.75 -1.51
N LYS A 68 8.99 -6.84 -2.45
CA LYS A 68 10.37 -6.53 -2.87
C LYS A 68 11.19 -5.88 -1.75
N GLU A 69 10.60 -4.97 -0.99
CA GLU A 69 11.26 -4.29 0.15
C GLU A 69 11.37 -5.18 1.40
N ARG A 70 11.01 -6.47 1.32
CA ARG A 70 10.96 -7.42 2.45
C ARG A 70 10.09 -6.96 3.61
N MET A 71 9.15 -6.03 3.39
CA MET A 71 8.22 -5.57 4.43
C MET A 71 7.22 -6.66 4.81
N LEU A 72 6.92 -7.57 3.89
CA LEU A 72 6.01 -8.68 4.09
C LEU A 72 6.73 -9.97 3.69
N SER A 73 6.99 -10.82 4.69
CA SER A 73 7.34 -12.22 4.47
C SER A 73 6.06 -13.04 4.57
N VAL A 74 5.76 -13.79 3.52
CA VAL A 74 4.76 -14.87 3.53
C VAL A 74 5.52 -16.18 3.59
#